data_AF-A0A845FH25-F1
#
_entry.id   AF-A0A845FH25-F1
#
_cell.length_a   1.000
_cell.length_b   1.000
_cell.length_c   1.000
_cell.angle_alpha   90.00
_cell.angle_beta   90.00
_cell.angle_gamma   90.00
#
_symmetry.space_group_name_H-M   'P 1'
#
loop_
_entity.id
_entity.type
_entity.pdbx_description
1 polymer ?
#
loop_
_entity_poly.entity_id
_entity_poly.type
_entity_poly.pdbx_seq_one_letter_code
_entity_poly.pdbx_strand_id
1 'polypeptide(L)'
;MDAKTKLLLELGGHLQFHIECTYPMANEDRQIIVVDQENPTLPTTYLHSHVSSLPHSPVKDFLLRHERLISDGIYDECNTTTQ
;
A
#
# COMPACT_ATOMS: atom_id res chain seq x y z
N MET A 1 -15.79 -12.37 9.70
CA MET A 1 -14.68 -11.41 9.92
C MET A 1 -14.06 -11.16 8.58
N ASP A 2 -14.20 -9.96 8.06
CA ASP A 2 -13.76 -9.62 6.71
C ASP A 2 -12.23 -9.70 6.58
N ALA A 3 -11.75 -10.05 5.39
CA ALA A 3 -10.32 -10.16 5.08
C ALA A 3 -9.57 -8.87 5.45
N LYS A 4 -10.23 -7.71 5.27
CA LYS A 4 -9.76 -6.38 5.66
C LYS A 4 -9.49 -6.27 7.18
N THR A 5 -10.40 -6.76 8.01
CA THR A 5 -10.27 -6.75 9.48
C THR A 5 -9.14 -7.67 9.95
N LYS A 6 -8.94 -8.80 9.26
CA LYS A 6 -7.88 -9.76 9.54
C LYS A 6 -6.50 -9.18 9.20
N LEU A 7 -6.40 -8.46 8.07
CA LEU A 7 -5.20 -7.74 7.65
C LEU A 7 -4.80 -6.65 8.65
N LEU A 8 -5.77 -5.84 9.10
CA LEU A 8 -5.56 -4.77 10.10
C LEU A 8 -5.05 -5.31 11.44
N LEU A 9 -5.50 -6.49 11.87
CA LEU A 9 -5.09 -7.11 13.13
C LEU A 9 -3.72 -7.79 13.05
N GLU A 10 -3.36 -8.40 11.92
CA GLU A 10 -2.02 -9.01 11.72
C GLU A 10 -0.92 -7.97 11.50
N LEU A 11 -1.26 -6.78 11.00
CA LEU A 11 -0.35 -5.67 10.74
C LEU A 11 -0.26 -4.63 11.88
N GLY A 12 -1.01 -4.84 12.98
CA GLY A 12 -1.15 -3.94 14.13
C GLY A 12 0.10 -3.74 15.01
N GLY A 13 1.29 -4.06 14.50
CA GLY A 13 2.56 -3.68 15.12
C GLY A 13 3.21 -2.56 14.32
N HIS A 14 3.06 -1.30 14.75
CA HIS A 14 3.82 -0.11 14.32
C HIS A 14 4.48 -0.24 12.93
N LEU A 15 3.68 -0.27 11.86
CA LEU A 15 4.24 -0.21 10.52
C LEU A 15 4.52 1.24 10.18
N GLN A 16 5.80 1.55 10.03
CA GLN A 16 6.28 2.83 9.49
C GLN A 16 5.55 3.24 8.20
N PHE A 17 5.11 2.28 7.39
CA PHE A 17 4.45 2.52 6.10
C PHE A 17 3.00 2.04 6.11
N HIS A 18 2.13 2.83 5.47
CA HIS A 18 0.73 2.51 5.26
C HIS A 18 0.36 2.74 3.79
N ILE A 19 -0.29 1.77 3.13
CA ILE A 19 -0.88 1.98 1.80
C ILE A 19 -2.21 2.70 2.01
N GLU A 20 -2.28 3.95 1.57
CA GLU A 20 -3.48 4.79 1.66
C GLU A 20 -4.53 4.33 0.63
N CYS A 21 -4.10 4.16 -0.63
CA CYS A 21 -4.89 3.50 -1.66
C CYS A 21 -4.09 3.12 -2.89
N THR A 22 -4.73 2.34 -3.77
CA THR A 22 -4.26 1.99 -5.09
C THR A 22 -5.22 2.48 -6.17
N TYR A 23 -4.70 2.79 -7.35
CA TYR A 23 -5.52 3.12 -8.51
C TYR A 23 -5.12 2.27 -9.71
N PRO A 24 -6.08 1.59 -10.36
CA PRO A 24 -5.81 0.89 -11.62
C PRO A 24 -5.50 1.91 -12.73
N MET A 25 -4.49 1.61 -13.54
CA MET A 25 -4.09 2.42 -14.69
C MET A 25 -4.38 1.69 -16.03
N ALA A 26 -4.37 2.44 -17.13
CA ALA A 26 -4.76 1.96 -18.46
C ALA A 26 -3.86 0.84 -19.03
N ASN A 27 -2.69 0.61 -18.45
CA ASN A 27 -1.68 -0.36 -18.89
C ASN A 27 -1.65 -1.62 -18.01
N GLU A 28 -2.76 -1.97 -17.33
CA GLU A 28 -2.84 -3.07 -16.36
C GLU A 28 -1.88 -2.90 -15.16
N ASP A 29 -1.27 -1.73 -15.01
CA ASP A 29 -0.44 -1.36 -13.87
C ASP A 29 -1.30 -0.71 -12.78
N ARG A 30 -0.73 -0.55 -11.59
CA ARG A 30 -1.40 0.08 -10.45
C ARG A 30 -0.51 1.16 -9.85
N GLN A 31 -1.11 2.32 -9.63
CA GLN A 31 -0.50 3.35 -8.81
C GLN A 31 -0.76 3.00 -7.34
N ILE A 32 0.26 3.13 -6.48
CA ILE A 32 0.20 2.82 -5.05
C ILE A 32 0.58 4.08 -4.28
N ILE A 33 -0.30 4.58 -3.42
CA ILE A 33 -0.02 5.70 -2.54
C ILE A 33 0.36 5.15 -1.16
N VAL A 34 1.55 5.50 -0.68
CA VAL A 34 2.09 5.07 0.61
C VAL A 34 2.38 6.27 1.48
N VAL A 35 1.93 6.22 2.73
CA VAL A 35 2.23 7.21 3.77
C VAL A 35 3.31 6.65 4.69
N ASP A 36 4.37 7.43 4.92
CA ASP A 36 5.36 7.18 5.98
C ASP A 36 4.87 7.87 7.27
N GLN A 37 4.62 7.08 8.31
CA GLN A 37 4.16 7.57 9.61
C GLN A 37 5.28 8.23 10.44
N GLU A 38 6.55 7.91 10.17
CA GLU A 38 7.68 8.56 10.82
C GLU A 38 7.99 9.93 10.18
N ASN A 39 7.68 10.09 8.89
CA ASN A 39 7.84 11.34 8.13
C ASN A 39 6.58 11.68 7.33
N PRO A 40 5.50 12.13 7.98
CA PRO A 40 4.19 12.33 7.36
C PRO A 40 4.10 13.60 6.50
N THR A 41 5.21 14.10 5.95
CA THR A 41 5.22 15.35 5.18
C THR A 41 4.38 15.25 3.92
N LEU A 42 4.53 14.18 3.13
CA LEU A 42 3.69 13.90 1.96
C LEU A 42 3.61 12.39 1.67
N PRO A 43 2.47 11.88 1.18
CA PRO A 43 2.39 10.54 0.63
C PRO A 43 3.36 10.37 -0.54
N THR A 44 4.00 9.21 -0.63
CA THR A 44 4.85 8.83 -1.75
C THR A 44 4.11 7.90 -2.69
N THR A 45 4.18 8.19 -3.98
CA THR A 45 3.54 7.39 -5.03
C THR A 45 4.53 6.40 -5.64
N TYR A 46 4.12 5.15 -5.74
CA TYR A 46 4.85 4.08 -6.42
C TYR A 46 4.02 3.51 -7.58
N LEU A 47 4.70 2.90 -8.55
CA LEU A 47 4.08 2.10 -9.60
C LEU A 47 4.30 0.63 -9.28
N HIS A 48 3.25 -0.18 -9.32
CA HIS A 48 3.31 -1.60 -8.97
C HIS A 48 4.34 -2.35 -9.83
N SER A 49 4.35 -2.09 -11.14
CA SER A 49 5.35 -2.62 -12.08
C SER A 49 6.80 -2.26 -11.74
N HIS A 50 7.04 -1.17 -11.01
CA HIS A 50 8.38 -0.69 -10.67
C HIS A 50 8.84 -1.14 -9.27
N VAL A 51 7.97 -1.75 -8.45
CA VAL A 51 8.30 -2.15 -7.07
C VAL A 51 9.50 -3.10 -7.03
N SER A 52 9.58 -4.05 -7.96
CA SER A 52 10.72 -4.99 -8.06
C SER A 52 12.05 -4.28 -8.33
N SER A 53 12.00 -3.14 -9.03
CA SER A 53 13.16 -2.35 -9.47
C SER A 53 13.60 -1.30 -8.45
N LEU A 54 12.84 -1.09 -7.37
CA LEU A 54 13.23 -0.17 -6.30
C LEU A 54 14.53 -0.61 -5.62
N PRO A 55 15.35 0.33 -5.10
CA PRO A 55 16.48 -0.02 -4.24
C PRO A 55 15.98 -0.75 -2.99
N HIS A 56 16.84 -1.62 -2.43
CA HIS A 56 16.53 -2.32 -1.20
C HIS A 56 16.30 -1.30 -0.08
N SER A 57 15.06 -1.25 0.41
CA SER A 57 14.58 -0.26 1.36
C SER A 57 13.40 -0.85 2.13
N PRO A 58 13.15 -0.39 3.37
CA PRO A 58 12.03 -0.87 4.18
C PRO A 58 10.67 -0.77 3.46
N VAL A 59 10.48 0.28 2.64
CA VAL A 59 9.27 0.47 1.83
C VAL A 59 9.15 -0.56 0.70
N LYS A 60 10.27 -0.98 0.08
CA LYS A 60 10.25 -2.05 -0.93
C LYS A 60 9.80 -3.36 -0.29
N ASP A 61 10.38 -3.74 0.84
CA ASP A 61 10.02 -4.98 1.54
C ASP A 61 8.57 -4.95 2.04
N PHE A 62 8.09 -3.77 2.45
CA PHE A 62 6.68 -3.54 2.74
C PHE A 62 5.79 -3.76 1.51
N LEU A 63 6.09 -3.13 0.38
CA LEU A 63 5.29 -3.26 -0.85
C LEU A 63 5.29 -4.69 -1.40
N LEU A 64 6.45 -5.38 -1.37
CA LEU A 64 6.56 -6.78 -1.80
C LEU A 64 5.72 -7.73 -0.92
N ARG A 65 5.65 -7.48 0.40
CA ARG A 65 4.77 -8.26 1.28
C ARG A 65 3.28 -8.08 0.96
N HIS A 66 2.91 -6.94 0.37
CA HIS A 66 1.54 -6.61 0.02
C HIS A 66 1.23 -6.82 -1.47
N GLU A 67 2.17 -7.37 -2.26
CA GLU A 67 2.04 -7.50 -3.72
C GLU A 67 0.75 -8.20 -4.16
N ARG A 68 0.39 -9.32 -3.51
CA ARG A 68 -0.87 -10.01 -3.80
C ARG A 68 -2.09 -9.16 -3.48
N LEU A 69 -2.08 -8.47 -2.35
CA LEU A 69 -3.20 -7.65 -1.89
C LEU A 69 -3.40 -6.42 -2.78
N ILE A 70 -2.30 -5.81 -3.24
CA ILE A 70 -2.30 -4.74 -4.24
C ILE A 70 -2.85 -5.26 -5.57
N SER A 71 -2.38 -6.42 -6.04
CA SER A 71 -2.82 -7.03 -7.29
C SER A 71 -4.32 -7.37 -7.27
N ASP A 72 -4.80 -7.90 -6.14
CA ASP A 72 -6.20 -8.25 -5.89
C ASP A 72 -7.11 -7.01 -5.71
N GLY A 73 -6.55 -5.80 -5.70
CA GLY A 73 -7.31 -4.55 -5.59
C GLY A 73 -7.89 -4.29 -4.19
N ILE A 74 -7.34 -4.91 -3.14
CA ILE A 74 -7.79 -4.73 -1.75
C ILE A 74 -7.71 -3.26 -1.29
N TYR A 75 -6.82 -2.49 -1.91
CA TYR A 75 -6.57 -1.07 -1.63
C TYR A 75 -7.22 -0.11 -2.64
N ASP A 76 -7.99 -0.59 -3.62
CA ASP A 76 -8.55 0.26 -4.69
C ASP A 76 -9.61 1.27 -4.17
N GLU A 77 -10.19 0.98 -3.01
CA GLU A 77 -11.05 1.91 -2.29
C GLU A 77 -10.20 2.67 -1.27
N CYS A 78 -9.77 3.90 -1.59
CA CYS A 78 -9.31 4.83 -0.55
C CYS A 78 -10.44 4.88 0.49
N ASN A 79 -10.16 4.49 1.73
CA ASN A 79 -11.10 4.68 2.81
C ASN A 79 -11.32 6.20 2.93
N THR A 80 -12.35 6.73 2.27
CA THR A 80 -13.09 7.88 2.76
C THR A 80 -13.79 7.41 4.03
N THR A 81 -13.02 7.22 5.10
CA THR A 81 -13.57 7.22 6.45
C THR A 81 -14.08 8.64 6.67
N THR A 82 -15.29 8.85 6.20
CA THR A 82 -16.11 10.00 6.46
C THR A 82 -16.57 9.84 7.90
N GLN A 83 -15.99 10.65 8.79
CA GLN A 83 -16.46 11.02 10.14
C GLN A 83 -16.57 9.92 11.21
#